data_AF-A0A1C5BU68-F1
#
_entry.id   AF-A0A1C5BU68-F1
#
_cell.length_a   1.000
_cell.length_b   1.000
_cell.length_c   1.000
_cell.angle_alpha   90.00
_cell.angle_beta   90.00
_cell.angle_gamma   90.00
#
_symmetry.space_group_name_H-M   'P 1'
#
loop_
_entity.id
_entity.type
_entity.pdbx_description
1 polymer ?
#
loop_
_entity_poly.entity_id
_entity_poly.type
_entity_poly.pdbx_seq_one_letter_code
_entity_poly.pdbx_strand_id
1 'polypeptide(L)'
;MMSMYLDGSAAPASAVAGRSAGRGADRTDGAFDILALLGDRSTLARQPAFRIEEACSAAELSAYRRLRRDAFVHEQGLFSGHDLDDRDADARTVVLVAKDRDGTVVGGVRLGPVGDGPDIGWWQGGRLVVARRARGAYGIGAALVRAACARAEAEGVLRFDATVQVRNEALFKRLGWRSVRTTTVAGVPHVLMLWPIGRIAAQAAATKSALGPLLAAFQGPASQKLTHGPAALGGAGFVGDDGAPVPGTDVIAACDAIVPSMVERDPGWAGWCSVLVNVNDLAAMGASPIGLLDAVGAKDAAHAGRILAGLGRAAEAYGVPVLGGHTQLGVPAALSVTALGRTDRPVPGGGGRTGHAVRLTADLGGGWRTGYRGRQWDSSTHRRTDELRAMT
;
A
#
# COMPACT_ATOMS: atom_id res chain seq x y z
N MET A 1 43.06 15.32 -46.58
CA MET A 1 42.64 16.25 -47.65
C MET A 1 41.73 17.29 -46.99
N MET A 2 42.22 18.54 -46.87
CA MET A 2 41.59 19.84 -46.47
C MET A 2 40.54 19.84 -45.32
N SER A 3 40.77 20.39 -44.13
CA SER A 3 41.25 21.72 -43.66
C SER A 3 40.26 22.89 -43.78
N MET A 4 39.81 23.42 -42.63
CA MET A 4 39.84 24.84 -42.19
C MET A 4 39.39 24.89 -40.69
N TYR A 5 40.20 25.19 -39.64
CA TYR A 5 40.86 26.43 -39.15
C TYR A 5 39.84 27.49 -38.61
N LEU A 6 39.90 28.07 -37.39
CA LEU A 6 41.01 28.68 -36.60
C LEU A 6 40.74 28.79 -35.06
N ASP A 7 41.83 28.65 -34.27
CA ASP A 7 42.35 29.39 -33.07
C ASP A 7 41.43 30.15 -32.07
N GLY A 8 41.73 30.29 -30.78
CA GLY A 8 42.98 30.12 -30.03
C GLY A 8 42.92 30.59 -28.56
N SER A 9 44.02 30.30 -27.86
CA SER A 9 44.47 30.44 -26.45
C SER A 9 43.98 31.52 -25.44
N ALA A 10 43.74 31.05 -24.20
CA ALA A 10 44.32 31.37 -22.86
C ALA A 10 44.72 32.80 -22.33
N ALA A 11 44.10 33.15 -21.17
CA ALA A 11 44.57 33.76 -19.87
C ALA A 11 45.19 35.19 -19.81
N PRO A 12 45.34 35.91 -18.64
CA PRO A 12 44.96 35.65 -17.22
C PRO A 12 44.34 36.88 -16.44
N ALA A 13 44.33 36.80 -15.10
CA ALA A 13 43.65 37.59 -14.05
C ALA A 13 44.04 39.08 -13.85
N SER A 14 43.15 39.84 -13.17
CA SER A 14 43.52 41.02 -12.37
C SER A 14 42.62 41.20 -11.13
N ALA A 15 43.26 41.36 -9.98
CA ALA A 15 42.66 41.67 -8.69
C ALA A 15 42.26 43.15 -8.56
N VAL A 16 41.21 43.44 -7.80
CA VAL A 16 40.96 44.78 -7.23
C VAL A 16 40.69 44.62 -5.75
N ALA A 17 41.51 45.31 -4.95
CA ALA A 17 41.37 45.45 -3.52
C ALA A 17 40.37 46.56 -3.15
N GLY A 18 39.58 46.34 -2.11
CA GLY A 18 38.77 47.38 -1.45
C GLY A 18 38.61 47.05 0.04
N ARG A 19 39.19 47.90 0.89
CA ARG A 19 39.25 47.75 2.35
C ARG A 19 37.90 48.06 3.05
N SER A 20 37.81 47.47 4.24
CA SER A 20 36.80 47.56 5.31
C SER A 20 36.25 48.94 5.69
N ALA A 21 34.97 49.00 6.11
CA ALA A 21 34.54 49.47 7.43
C ALA A 21 33.01 49.29 7.64
N GLY A 22 32.59 48.83 8.84
CA GLY A 22 31.38 49.36 9.48
C GLY A 22 30.18 48.44 9.74
N ARG A 23 30.25 47.68 10.84
CA ARG A 23 29.21 47.44 11.88
C ARG A 23 27.78 47.03 11.49
N GLY A 24 27.38 45.87 12.01
CA GLY A 24 25.98 45.57 12.37
C GLY A 24 25.55 44.13 12.14
N ALA A 25 26.31 43.15 12.65
CA ALA A 25 25.90 41.75 12.63
C ALA A 25 24.64 41.57 13.51
N ASP A 26 23.52 41.56 12.80
CA ASP A 26 22.40 40.62 12.92
C ASP A 26 22.36 39.83 14.23
N ARG A 27 21.49 40.28 15.12
CA ARG A 27 21.08 39.57 16.33
C ARG A 27 19.64 39.08 16.22
N THR A 28 19.18 38.81 14.99
CA THR A 28 17.79 38.39 14.71
C THR A 28 17.65 36.97 14.16
N ASP A 29 18.72 36.38 13.62
CA ASP A 29 18.65 35.05 12.99
C ASP A 29 18.31 33.89 13.95
N GLY A 30 18.76 33.96 15.21
CA GLY A 30 18.46 32.93 16.21
C GLY A 30 16.98 32.90 16.67
N ALA A 31 16.24 34.01 16.54
CA ALA A 31 14.85 34.08 16.98
C ALA A 31 13.88 33.47 15.97
N PHE A 32 14.17 33.62 14.67
CA PHE A 32 13.36 33.05 13.60
C PHE A 32 13.54 31.53 13.49
N ASP A 33 14.76 31.04 13.68
CA ASP A 33 15.07 29.60 13.62
C ASP A 33 14.46 28.83 14.81
N ILE A 34 14.45 29.45 15.99
CA ILE A 34 13.76 28.92 17.18
C ILE A 34 12.23 28.88 17.00
N LEU A 35 11.64 29.86 16.31
CA LEU A 35 10.20 29.90 16.03
C LEU A 35 9.77 28.89 14.97
N ALA A 36 10.65 28.56 14.01
CA ALA A 36 10.41 27.49 13.05
C ALA A 36 10.35 26.10 13.73
N LEU A 37 11.17 25.90 14.77
CA LEU A 37 11.21 24.66 15.55
C LEU A 37 10.12 24.57 16.64
N LEU A 38 9.73 25.69 17.25
CA LEU A 38 8.83 25.71 18.41
C LEU A 38 7.39 26.15 18.09
N GLY A 39 7.11 26.56 16.84
CA GLY A 39 5.87 27.21 16.46
C GLY A 39 5.87 28.70 16.82
N ASP A 40 4.92 29.47 16.26
CA ASP A 40 4.88 30.92 16.50
C ASP A 40 4.70 31.25 18.00
N ARG A 41 5.07 32.47 18.43
CA ARG A 41 4.92 32.89 19.84
C ARG A 41 3.46 32.78 20.33
N SER A 42 2.48 32.85 19.44
CA SER A 42 1.06 32.71 19.75
C SER A 42 0.66 31.25 20.06
N THR A 43 1.40 30.29 19.51
CA THR A 43 1.27 28.85 19.69
C THR A 43 1.97 28.42 20.98
N LEU A 44 3.15 28.99 21.25
CA LEU A 44 3.87 28.81 22.51
C LEU A 44 3.15 29.44 23.72
N ALA A 45 2.48 30.59 23.52
CA ALA A 45 1.69 31.25 24.57
C ALA A 45 0.31 30.60 24.79
N ARG A 46 -0.21 29.85 23.81
CA ARG A 46 -1.45 29.09 23.97
C ARG A 46 -1.16 27.84 24.77
N GLN A 47 -1.43 27.87 26.08
CA GLN A 47 -1.58 26.63 26.83
C GLN A 47 -2.86 25.91 26.37
N PRO A 48 -2.75 24.78 25.62
CA PRO A 48 -3.92 24.07 25.17
C PRO A 48 -4.75 23.63 26.39
N ALA A 49 -6.08 23.64 26.26
CA ALA A 49 -6.98 23.28 27.35
C ALA A 49 -6.79 21.82 27.83
N PHE A 50 -6.24 20.98 26.96
CA PHE A 50 -5.88 19.60 27.24
C PHE A 50 -4.73 19.15 26.33
N ARG A 51 -4.08 18.05 26.69
CA ARG A 51 -3.09 17.34 25.86
C ARG A 51 -3.54 15.90 25.66
N ILE A 52 -3.21 15.31 24.51
CA ILE A 52 -3.46 13.89 24.25
C ILE A 52 -2.12 13.17 24.23
N GLU A 53 -2.04 12.08 24.97
CA GLU A 53 -0.88 11.22 25.05
C GLU A 53 -1.29 9.77 25.26
N GLU A 54 -0.34 8.86 25.04
CA GLU A 54 -0.51 7.46 25.36
C GLU A 54 -0.48 7.25 26.88
N ALA A 55 -1.38 6.41 27.39
CA ALA A 55 -1.41 6.08 28.80
C ALA A 55 -0.23 5.17 29.15
N CYS A 56 0.69 5.66 29.97
CA CYS A 56 1.94 4.98 30.34
C CYS A 56 1.90 4.44 31.78
N SER A 57 0.85 4.73 32.55
CA SER A 57 0.74 4.33 33.96
C SER A 57 -0.57 3.61 34.28
N ALA A 58 -0.51 2.74 35.30
CA ALA A 58 -1.69 2.08 35.85
C ALA A 58 -2.73 3.09 36.38
N ALA A 59 -2.27 4.26 36.86
CA ALA A 59 -3.14 5.33 37.35
C ALA A 59 -3.99 5.96 36.23
N GLU A 60 -3.38 6.24 35.07
CA GLU A 60 -4.08 6.76 33.89
C GLU A 60 -5.06 5.75 33.32
N LEU A 61 -4.63 4.50 33.17
CA LEU A 61 -5.50 3.40 32.72
C LEU A 61 -6.69 3.22 33.66
N SER A 62 -6.45 3.31 34.97
CA SER A 62 -7.52 3.25 35.98
C SER A 62 -8.46 4.46 35.89
N ALA A 63 -7.93 5.67 35.66
CA ALA A 63 -8.75 6.87 35.46
C ALA A 63 -9.62 6.78 34.19
N TYR A 64 -9.04 6.30 33.09
CA TYR A 64 -9.77 6.02 31.85
C TYR A 64 -10.88 4.97 32.06
N ARG A 65 -10.59 3.86 32.75
CA ARG A 65 -11.58 2.83 33.09
C ARG A 65 -12.70 3.37 33.97
N ARG A 66 -12.42 4.28 34.92
CA ARG A 66 -13.46 4.97 35.71
C ARG A 66 -14.38 5.79 34.81
N LEU A 67 -13.80 6.63 33.93
CA LEU A 67 -14.61 7.42 32.97
C LEU A 67 -15.51 6.53 32.10
N ARG A 68 -14.98 5.40 31.62
CA ARG A 68 -15.75 4.42 30.84
C ARG A 68 -16.90 3.83 31.63
N ARG A 69 -16.67 3.41 32.88
CA ARG A 69 -17.71 2.89 33.77
C ARG A 69 -18.79 3.94 34.02
N ASP A 70 -18.40 5.17 34.36
CA ASP A 70 -19.34 6.28 34.59
C ASP A 70 -20.22 6.54 33.36
N ALA A 71 -19.60 6.57 32.17
CA ALA A 71 -20.33 6.89 30.94
C ALA A 71 -21.15 5.72 30.38
N PHE A 72 -20.60 4.52 30.33
CA PHE A 72 -21.21 3.38 29.63
C PHE A 72 -22.08 2.52 30.54
N VAL A 73 -21.71 2.35 31.82
CA VAL A 73 -22.48 1.57 32.79
C VAL A 73 -23.52 2.47 33.47
N HIS A 74 -23.07 3.56 34.12
CA HIS A 74 -23.94 4.36 34.97
C HIS A 74 -24.82 5.34 34.19
N GLU A 75 -24.27 6.10 33.25
CA GLU A 75 -25.04 7.11 32.49
C GLU A 75 -25.86 6.50 31.35
N GLN A 76 -25.28 5.57 30.58
CA GLN A 76 -25.93 5.04 29.38
C GLN A 76 -26.65 3.70 29.59
N GLY A 77 -26.33 2.96 30.66
CA GLY A 77 -26.87 1.61 30.85
C GLY A 77 -26.52 0.63 29.73
N LEU A 78 -25.41 0.85 29.02
CA LEU A 78 -24.99 0.04 27.89
C LEU A 78 -24.44 -1.33 28.34
N PHE A 79 -23.88 -1.40 29.55
CA PHE A 79 -23.36 -2.62 30.15
C PHE A 79 -23.81 -2.75 31.60
N SER A 80 -23.92 -3.98 32.10
CA SER A 80 -24.19 -4.27 33.50
C SER A 80 -22.88 -4.46 34.28
N GLY A 81 -22.65 -3.64 35.31
CA GLY A 81 -21.50 -3.77 36.22
C GLY A 81 -20.17 -3.24 35.67
N HIS A 82 -19.67 -3.75 34.54
CA HIS A 82 -18.44 -3.27 33.90
C HIS A 82 -18.51 -3.31 32.37
N ASP A 83 -17.63 -2.54 31.72
CA ASP A 83 -17.49 -2.50 30.26
C ASP A 83 -16.16 -3.11 29.75
N LEU A 84 -15.40 -3.76 30.63
CA LEU A 84 -14.15 -4.46 30.29
C LEU A 84 -14.39 -5.64 29.35
N ASP A 85 -13.44 -5.86 28.43
CA ASP A 85 -13.37 -7.04 27.56
C ASP A 85 -11.91 -7.47 27.32
N ASP A 86 -11.72 -8.56 26.57
CA ASP A 86 -10.40 -9.17 26.34
C ASP A 86 -9.40 -8.20 25.68
N ARG A 87 -9.89 -7.21 24.93
CA ARG A 87 -9.01 -6.19 24.32
C ARG A 87 -8.36 -5.29 25.37
N ASP A 88 -8.95 -5.15 26.56
CA ASP A 88 -8.34 -4.38 27.66
C ASP A 88 -7.16 -5.10 28.33
N ALA A 89 -6.99 -6.40 28.07
CA ALA A 89 -5.88 -7.22 28.55
C ALA A 89 -4.81 -7.49 27.47
N ASP A 90 -5.13 -7.22 26.20
CA ASP A 90 -4.19 -7.38 25.09
C ASP A 90 -3.06 -6.34 25.17
N ALA A 91 -1.81 -6.81 25.25
CA ALA A 91 -0.63 -5.96 25.32
C ALA A 91 -0.42 -5.08 24.07
N ARG A 92 -1.08 -5.41 22.95
CA ARG A 92 -1.06 -4.63 21.70
C ARG A 92 -2.07 -3.48 21.72
N THR A 93 -2.96 -3.43 22.72
CA THR A 93 -3.94 -2.35 22.84
C THR A 93 -3.27 -1.07 23.31
N VAL A 94 -3.40 -0.03 22.50
CA VAL A 94 -2.97 1.32 22.82
C VAL A 94 -4.15 2.09 23.41
N VAL A 95 -3.90 2.82 24.49
CA VAL A 95 -4.89 3.72 25.09
C VAL A 95 -4.36 5.14 25.01
N LEU A 96 -5.10 6.02 24.33
CA LEU A 96 -4.82 7.45 24.30
C LEU A 96 -5.73 8.14 25.31
N VAL A 97 -5.16 8.99 26.17
CA VAL A 97 -5.87 9.77 27.17
C VAL A 97 -5.74 11.26 26.89
N ALA A 98 -6.83 12.00 27.13
CA ALA A 98 -6.82 13.45 27.15
C ALA A 98 -6.67 13.91 28.60
N LYS A 99 -5.65 14.72 28.89
CA LYS A 99 -5.39 15.31 30.21
C LYS A 99 -5.63 16.82 30.19
N ASP A 100 -6.35 17.34 31.18
CA ASP A 100 -6.50 18.79 31.37
C ASP A 100 -5.20 19.42 31.90
N ARG A 101 -5.22 20.74 32.15
CA ARG A 101 -4.05 21.50 32.60
C ARG A 101 -3.50 21.03 33.96
N ASP A 102 -4.35 20.41 34.77
CA ASP A 102 -3.99 19.88 36.08
C ASP A 102 -3.46 18.43 35.97
N GLY A 103 -3.31 17.91 34.75
CA GLY A 103 -2.90 16.53 34.49
C GLY A 103 -4.00 15.50 34.71
N THR A 104 -5.25 15.94 34.98
CA THR A 104 -6.37 15.03 35.22
C THR A 104 -6.86 14.44 33.91
N VAL A 105 -7.01 13.12 33.86
CA VAL A 105 -7.62 12.44 32.70
C VAL A 105 -9.08 12.84 32.57
N VAL A 106 -9.42 13.51 31.47
CA VAL A 106 -10.77 14.02 31.14
C VAL A 106 -11.39 13.32 29.94
N GLY A 107 -10.68 12.43 29.28
CA GLY A 107 -11.20 11.57 28.23
C GLY A 107 -10.19 10.51 27.82
N GLY A 108 -10.63 9.57 26.99
CA GLY A 108 -9.74 8.59 26.39
C GLY A 108 -10.40 7.78 25.29
N VAL A 109 -9.57 7.08 24.55
CA VAL A 109 -9.97 6.15 23.48
C VAL A 109 -8.95 5.03 23.45
N ARG A 110 -9.41 3.81 23.16
CA ARG A 110 -8.50 2.69 22.89
C ARG A 110 -8.51 2.34 21.42
N LEU A 111 -7.41 1.80 20.94
CA LEU A 111 -7.27 1.21 19.62
C LEU A 111 -6.28 0.04 19.67
N GLY A 112 -6.51 -0.94 18.82
CA GLY A 112 -5.63 -2.11 18.72
C GLY A 112 -6.21 -3.19 17.80
N PRO A 113 -5.54 -4.35 17.69
CA PRO A 113 -5.97 -5.44 16.83
C PRO A 113 -7.36 -5.98 17.15
N VAL A 114 -8.13 -6.36 16.12
CA VAL A 114 -9.50 -6.88 16.30
C VAL A 114 -9.53 -8.33 16.77
N GLY A 115 -8.50 -9.14 16.48
CA GLY A 115 -8.48 -10.58 16.76
C GLY A 115 -7.38 -11.02 17.73
N ASP A 116 -7.57 -12.17 18.35
CA ASP A 116 -6.62 -12.81 19.27
C ASP A 116 -5.41 -13.43 18.57
N GLY A 117 -5.49 -13.58 17.25
CA GLY A 117 -4.39 -14.09 16.42
C GLY A 117 -3.28 -13.04 16.18
N PRO A 118 -2.31 -13.38 15.31
CA PRO A 118 -1.27 -12.45 14.88
C PRO A 118 -1.85 -11.13 14.40
N ASP A 119 -1.13 -10.03 14.65
CA ASP A 119 -1.54 -8.73 14.14
C ASP A 119 -1.35 -8.69 12.62
N ILE A 120 -2.46 -8.72 11.89
CA ILE A 120 -2.51 -8.64 10.43
C ILE A 120 -2.73 -7.19 9.93
N GLY A 121 -2.62 -6.19 10.82
CA GLY A 121 -2.88 -4.79 10.50
C GLY A 121 -4.37 -4.45 10.42
N TRP A 122 -5.26 -5.27 10.98
CA TRP A 122 -6.68 -4.94 11.14
C TRP A 122 -6.95 -4.50 12.58
N TRP A 123 -7.07 -3.18 12.74
CA TRP A 123 -7.27 -2.53 14.02
C TRP A 123 -8.67 -1.93 14.14
N GLN A 124 -9.13 -1.77 15.38
CA GLN A 124 -10.39 -1.12 15.71
C GLN A 124 -10.21 -0.07 16.81
N GLY A 125 -10.84 1.08 16.62
CA GLY A 125 -11.02 2.10 17.63
C GLY A 125 -12.27 1.83 18.46
N GLY A 126 -12.19 2.00 19.78
CA GLY A 126 -13.30 1.73 20.68
C GLY A 126 -13.22 2.46 22.01
N ARG A 127 -14.29 2.34 22.80
CA ARG A 127 -14.39 2.88 24.18
C ARG A 127 -14.04 4.37 24.30
N LEU A 128 -14.30 5.15 23.24
CA LEU A 128 -14.16 6.60 23.25
C LEU A 128 -15.07 7.20 24.33
N VAL A 129 -14.47 7.87 25.30
CA VAL A 129 -15.19 8.50 26.41
C VAL A 129 -14.63 9.87 26.71
N VAL A 130 -15.51 10.80 27.08
CA VAL A 130 -15.15 12.13 27.59
C VAL A 130 -15.95 12.38 28.87
N ALA A 131 -15.25 12.84 29.91
CA ALA A 131 -15.86 13.21 31.18
C ALA A 131 -17.00 14.20 30.96
N ARG A 132 -18.13 14.01 31.66
CA ARG A 132 -19.34 14.82 31.47
C ARG A 132 -19.06 16.33 31.56
N ARG A 133 -18.22 16.75 32.51
CA ARG A 133 -17.80 18.15 32.72
C ARG A 133 -16.99 18.76 31.57
N ALA A 134 -16.42 17.93 30.70
CA ALA A 134 -15.51 18.34 29.63
C ALA A 134 -16.09 18.14 28.22
N ARG A 135 -17.35 17.68 28.11
CA ARG A 135 -18.04 17.50 26.83
C ARG A 135 -18.41 18.86 26.22
N GLY A 136 -18.29 18.99 24.89
CA GLY A 136 -18.70 20.19 24.14
C GLY A 136 -17.76 21.39 24.24
N ALA A 137 -17.10 21.62 25.38
CA ALA A 137 -16.32 22.83 25.62
C ALA A 137 -15.04 22.96 24.75
N TYR A 138 -14.35 21.84 24.50
CA TYR A 138 -13.01 21.88 23.85
C TYR A 138 -12.83 20.88 22.70
N GLY A 139 -13.92 20.22 22.26
CA GLY A 139 -13.84 19.25 21.16
C GLY A 139 -12.96 18.02 21.46
N ILE A 140 -12.78 17.66 22.74
CA ILE A 140 -11.91 16.56 23.19
C ILE A 140 -12.22 15.26 22.46
N GLY A 141 -13.50 14.90 22.31
CA GLY A 141 -13.89 13.68 21.59
C GLY A 141 -13.41 13.66 20.15
N ALA A 142 -13.54 14.77 19.43
CA ALA A 142 -13.04 14.89 18.06
C ALA A 142 -11.51 14.84 18.00
N ALA A 143 -10.83 15.43 18.98
CA ALA A 143 -9.37 15.38 19.08
C ALA A 143 -8.85 13.96 19.37
N LEU A 144 -9.51 13.21 20.28
CA LEU A 144 -9.20 11.82 20.55
C LEU A 144 -9.42 10.92 19.33
N VAL A 145 -10.50 11.12 18.57
CA VAL A 145 -10.73 10.37 17.32
C VAL A 145 -9.62 10.67 16.31
N ARG A 146 -9.23 11.93 16.12
CA ARG A 146 -8.11 12.30 15.23
C ARG A 146 -6.79 11.69 15.69
N ALA A 147 -6.50 11.74 16.99
CA ALA A 147 -5.29 11.15 17.56
C ALA A 147 -5.27 9.62 17.36
N ALA A 148 -6.40 8.94 17.52
CA ALA A 148 -6.51 7.51 17.25
C ALA A 148 -6.28 7.19 15.77
N CYS A 149 -6.83 7.98 14.85
CA CYS A 149 -6.57 7.81 13.41
C CYS A 149 -5.08 7.98 13.08
N ALA A 150 -4.45 9.05 13.59
CA ALA A 150 -3.03 9.33 13.39
C ALA A 150 -2.14 8.23 13.98
N ARG A 151 -2.46 7.74 15.19
CA ARG A 151 -1.76 6.60 15.79
C ARG A 151 -1.91 5.35 14.92
N ALA A 152 -3.13 5.00 14.50
CA ALA A 152 -3.36 3.83 13.64
C ALA A 152 -2.53 3.91 12.33
N GLU A 153 -2.49 5.08 11.69
CA GLU A 153 -1.66 5.30 10.50
C GLU A 153 -0.15 5.17 10.80
N ALA A 154 0.32 5.69 11.93
CA ALA A 154 1.71 5.60 12.36
C ALA A 154 2.15 4.15 12.65
N GLU A 155 1.24 3.32 13.17
CA GLU A 155 1.47 1.88 13.34
C GLU A 155 1.42 1.11 12.01
N GLY A 156 1.09 1.78 10.90
CA GLY A 156 1.10 1.19 9.58
C GLY A 156 -0.01 0.18 9.34
N VAL A 157 -1.13 0.29 10.06
CA VAL A 157 -2.29 -0.61 9.92
C VAL A 157 -2.81 -0.61 8.49
N LEU A 158 -3.38 -1.74 8.07
CA LEU A 158 -3.97 -1.92 6.74
C LEU A 158 -5.47 -1.59 6.73
N ARG A 159 -6.12 -1.72 7.89
CA ARG A 159 -7.54 -1.43 8.06
C ARG A 159 -7.79 -0.88 9.46
N PHE A 160 -8.55 0.21 9.53
CA PHE A 160 -8.98 0.79 10.79
C PHE A 160 -10.50 1.03 10.79
N ASP A 161 -11.22 0.38 11.69
CA ASP A 161 -12.67 0.54 11.83
C ASP A 161 -13.10 0.90 13.26
N ALA A 162 -14.38 1.27 13.41
CA ALA A 162 -15.00 1.57 14.69
C ALA A 162 -16.49 1.23 14.63
N THR A 163 -17.04 0.75 15.73
CA THR A 163 -18.49 0.65 15.91
C THR A 163 -18.97 1.89 16.66
N VAL A 164 -19.75 2.73 15.96
CA VAL A 164 -20.12 4.07 16.43
C VAL A 164 -21.62 4.10 16.70
N GLN A 165 -22.04 4.54 17.89
CA GLN A 165 -23.47 4.75 18.16
C GLN A 165 -24.08 5.70 17.13
N VAL A 166 -25.29 5.43 16.64
CA VAL A 166 -25.96 6.19 15.56
C VAL A 166 -25.90 7.71 15.80
N ARG A 167 -26.13 8.16 17.04
CA ARG A 167 -26.08 9.59 17.43
C ARG A 167 -24.74 10.29 17.14
N ASN A 168 -23.64 9.55 17.07
CA ASN A 168 -22.29 10.08 16.85
C ASN A 168 -21.82 9.92 15.39
N GLU A 169 -22.61 9.30 14.51
CA GLU A 169 -22.24 9.06 13.11
C GLU A 169 -21.90 10.37 12.37
N ALA A 170 -22.69 11.42 12.57
CA ALA A 170 -22.47 12.73 11.94
C ALA A 170 -21.14 13.38 12.36
N LEU A 171 -20.68 13.15 13.60
CA LEU A 171 -19.36 13.60 14.03
C LEU A 171 -18.27 12.85 13.26
N PHE A 172 -18.35 11.53 13.20
CA PHE A 172 -17.36 10.68 12.53
C PHE A 172 -17.29 10.97 11.02
N LYS A 173 -18.44 11.15 10.35
CA LYS A 173 -18.48 11.57 8.93
C LYS A 173 -17.73 12.88 8.68
N ARG A 174 -17.96 13.90 9.52
CA ARG A 174 -17.22 15.18 9.42
C ARG A 174 -15.72 15.04 9.65
N LEU A 175 -15.30 14.03 10.41
CA LEU A 175 -13.89 13.74 10.64
C LEU A 175 -13.23 12.97 9.49
N GLY A 176 -14.00 12.45 8.53
CA GLY A 176 -13.51 11.71 7.36
C GLY A 176 -13.82 10.21 7.37
N TRP A 177 -14.54 9.72 8.38
CA TRP A 177 -14.95 8.31 8.44
C TRP A 177 -16.10 8.00 7.48
N ARG A 178 -16.10 6.79 6.93
CA ARG A 178 -17.12 6.31 5.99
C ARG A 178 -18.01 5.26 6.64
N SER A 179 -19.33 5.43 6.56
CA SER A 179 -20.28 4.42 7.04
C SER A 179 -20.26 3.20 6.12
N VAL A 180 -20.19 2.01 6.72
CA VAL A 180 -20.17 0.73 6.00
C VAL A 180 -21.53 0.04 6.08
N ARG A 181 -22.01 -0.21 7.30
CA ARG A 181 -23.30 -0.88 7.55
C ARG A 181 -23.80 -0.58 8.96
N THR A 182 -25.11 -0.71 9.17
CA THR A 182 -25.70 -0.74 10.51
C THR A 182 -25.29 -2.02 11.24
N THR A 183 -25.19 -1.93 12.57
CA THR A 183 -24.89 -3.06 13.46
C THR A 183 -25.48 -2.80 14.84
N THR A 184 -25.44 -3.81 15.71
CA THR A 184 -25.87 -3.67 17.11
C THR A 184 -24.69 -4.00 18.01
N VAL A 185 -24.48 -3.20 19.05
CA VAL A 185 -23.47 -3.46 20.09
C VAL A 185 -24.17 -3.31 21.43
N ALA A 186 -24.08 -4.36 22.27
CA ALA A 186 -24.76 -4.43 23.57
C ALA A 186 -26.25 -4.05 23.50
N GLY A 187 -26.97 -4.56 22.50
CA GLY A 187 -28.40 -4.29 22.29
C GLY A 187 -28.73 -2.90 21.74
N VAL A 188 -27.74 -2.01 21.55
CA VAL A 188 -27.94 -0.63 21.09
C VAL A 188 -27.56 -0.48 19.61
N PRO A 189 -28.35 0.27 18.81
CA PRO A 189 -28.02 0.57 17.42
C PRO A 189 -26.68 1.32 17.25
N HIS A 190 -25.86 0.82 16.34
CA HIS A 190 -24.56 1.36 15.95
C HIS A 190 -24.40 1.33 14.42
N VAL A 191 -23.36 1.99 13.93
CA VAL A 191 -22.90 1.95 12.54
C VAL A 191 -21.44 1.50 12.57
N LEU A 192 -21.11 0.48 11.78
CA LEU A 192 -19.71 0.15 11.48
C LEU A 192 -19.18 1.21 10.53
N MET A 193 -18.11 1.88 10.93
CA MET A 193 -17.47 2.94 10.15
C MET A 193 -16.00 2.61 9.89
N LEU A 194 -15.47 3.03 8.75
CA LEU A 194 -14.09 2.82 8.31
C LEU A 194 -13.35 4.15 8.24
N TRP A 195 -12.13 4.19 8.77
CA TRP A 195 -11.16 5.23 8.48
C TRP A 195 -10.38 4.87 7.20
N PRO A 196 -10.36 5.72 6.17
CA PRO A 196 -9.66 5.42 4.93
C PRO A 196 -8.15 5.42 5.14
N ILE A 197 -7.53 4.23 5.11
CA ILE A 197 -6.07 4.10 5.09
C ILE A 197 -5.58 4.28 3.65
N GLY A 198 -5.02 5.46 3.35
CA GLY A 198 -4.64 5.86 1.99
C GLY A 198 -3.28 5.35 1.50
N ARG A 199 -2.40 4.87 2.39
CA ARG A 199 -0.98 4.59 2.08
C ARG A 199 -0.77 3.69 0.86
N ILE A 200 -1.49 2.56 0.81
CA ILE A 200 -1.34 1.57 -0.27
C ILE A 200 -1.86 2.12 -1.60
N ALA A 201 -3.01 2.79 -1.59
CA ALA A 201 -3.57 3.43 -2.78
C ALA A 201 -2.64 4.55 -3.29
N ALA A 202 -2.08 5.36 -2.39
CA ALA A 202 -1.12 6.41 -2.74
C ALA A 202 0.17 5.83 -3.33
N GLN A 203 0.71 4.75 -2.77
CA GLN A 203 1.88 4.07 -3.32
C GLN A 203 1.59 3.50 -4.72
N ALA A 204 0.47 2.81 -4.90
CA ALA A 204 0.07 2.29 -6.21
C ALA A 204 -0.10 3.41 -7.25
N ALA A 205 -0.75 4.51 -6.87
CA ALA A 205 -0.91 5.68 -7.72
C ALA A 205 0.44 6.32 -8.07
N ALA A 206 1.34 6.47 -7.11
CA ALA A 206 2.68 7.01 -7.34
C ALA A 206 3.50 6.14 -8.30
N THR A 207 3.51 4.82 -8.10
CA THR A 207 4.22 3.87 -8.97
C THR A 207 3.68 3.89 -10.39
N LYS A 208 2.36 4.05 -10.56
CA LYS A 208 1.71 4.07 -11.89
C LYS A 208 1.59 5.47 -12.50
N SER A 209 1.95 6.54 -11.78
CA SER A 209 1.72 7.92 -12.21
C SER A 209 2.38 8.28 -13.54
N ALA A 210 3.56 7.72 -13.80
CA ALA A 210 4.30 7.93 -15.05
C ALA A 210 3.69 7.19 -16.26
N LEU A 211 2.88 6.15 -16.04
CA LEU A 211 2.36 5.31 -17.12
C LEU A 211 1.36 6.07 -17.99
N GLY A 212 0.47 6.88 -17.41
CA GLY A 212 -0.57 7.60 -18.14
C GLY A 212 0.00 8.44 -19.30
N PRO A 213 0.94 9.37 -19.05
CA PRO A 213 1.58 10.15 -20.11
C PRO A 213 2.31 9.31 -21.16
N LEU A 214 2.98 8.21 -20.76
CA LEU A 214 3.68 7.34 -21.70
C LEU A 214 2.71 6.58 -22.62
N LEU A 215 1.58 6.15 -22.08
CA LEU A 215 0.56 5.40 -22.82
C LEU A 215 -0.30 6.31 -23.71
N ALA A 216 -0.29 7.62 -23.50
CA ALA A 216 -1.01 8.58 -24.33
C ALA A 216 -0.55 8.55 -25.81
N ALA A 217 0.69 8.12 -26.08
CA ALA A 217 1.20 7.94 -27.44
C ALA A 217 0.39 6.89 -28.24
N PHE A 218 -0.18 5.90 -27.55
CA PHE A 218 -1.05 4.88 -28.15
C PHE A 218 -2.52 5.34 -28.25
N GLN A 219 -2.83 6.58 -27.81
CA GLN A 219 -4.17 7.16 -27.74
C GLN A 219 -4.38 8.36 -28.69
N GLY A 220 -3.60 8.49 -29.77
CA GLY A 220 -3.71 9.56 -30.79
C GLY A 220 -5.12 9.85 -31.40
N PRO A 221 -5.25 10.82 -32.31
CA PRO A 221 -6.56 11.35 -32.76
C PRO A 221 -7.49 10.34 -33.45
N ALA A 222 -6.98 9.23 -33.99
CA ALA A 222 -7.82 8.12 -34.49
C ALA A 222 -8.34 7.19 -33.36
N SER A 223 -7.67 7.18 -32.21
CA SER A 223 -8.00 6.40 -31.01
C SER A 223 -8.92 7.11 -30.02
N GLN A 224 -9.26 8.39 -30.23
CA GLN A 224 -10.38 9.03 -29.52
C GLN A 224 -11.74 8.35 -29.82
N LYS A 225 -11.86 7.62 -30.93
CA LYS A 225 -13.01 6.75 -31.22
C LYS A 225 -12.89 5.32 -30.64
N LEU A 226 -11.73 4.97 -30.07
CA LEU A 226 -11.40 3.63 -29.57
C LEU A 226 -11.19 3.61 -28.06
N THR A 227 -11.81 4.52 -27.30
CA THR A 227 -11.77 4.40 -25.83
C THR A 227 -12.44 3.10 -25.33
N HIS A 228 -13.33 2.51 -26.14
CA HIS A 228 -14.07 1.28 -25.83
C HIS A 228 -14.15 0.29 -27.02
N GLY A 229 -13.19 0.32 -27.95
CA GLY A 229 -13.18 -0.55 -29.13
C GLY A 229 -12.23 -1.75 -29.01
N PRO A 230 -12.38 -2.79 -29.86
CA PRO A 230 -11.47 -3.94 -29.86
C PRO A 230 -10.02 -3.56 -30.23
N ALA A 231 -9.80 -2.45 -30.94
CA ALA A 231 -8.47 -1.91 -31.25
C ALA A 231 -7.95 -0.89 -30.22
N ALA A 232 -8.63 -0.74 -29.08
CA ALA A 232 -8.15 0.05 -27.95
C ALA A 232 -6.89 -0.59 -27.34
N LEU A 233 -6.07 0.20 -26.64
CA LEU A 233 -5.04 -0.35 -25.77
C LEU A 233 -5.68 -1.35 -24.79
N GLY A 234 -5.24 -2.61 -24.80
CA GLY A 234 -5.82 -3.68 -23.97
C GLY A 234 -7.17 -4.22 -24.44
N GLY A 235 -7.80 -3.66 -25.48
CA GLY A 235 -9.11 -4.09 -25.94
C GLY A 235 -10.28 -3.59 -25.08
N ALA A 236 -11.51 -3.90 -25.50
CA ALA A 236 -12.72 -3.40 -24.84
C ALA A 236 -12.93 -4.06 -23.47
N GLY A 237 -12.67 -3.30 -22.40
CA GLY A 237 -12.94 -3.72 -21.02
C GLY A 237 -11.76 -4.38 -20.27
N PHE A 238 -10.59 -4.48 -20.89
CA PHE A 238 -9.41 -5.17 -20.33
C PHE A 238 -8.18 -4.25 -20.18
N VAL A 239 -8.38 -2.93 -20.24
CA VAL A 239 -7.29 -1.96 -20.01
C VAL A 239 -6.77 -2.12 -18.58
N GLY A 240 -5.51 -2.57 -18.45
CA GLY A 240 -4.85 -2.75 -17.16
C GLY A 240 -5.16 -4.07 -16.45
N ASP A 241 -5.81 -5.02 -17.13
CA ASP A 241 -5.94 -6.42 -16.69
C ASP A 241 -4.64 -7.22 -16.91
N ASP A 242 -4.59 -8.44 -16.38
CA ASP A 242 -3.42 -9.34 -16.42
C ASP A 242 -3.05 -9.78 -17.85
N GLY A 243 -3.99 -9.69 -18.79
CA GLY A 243 -3.74 -9.92 -20.21
C GLY A 243 -4.69 -9.15 -21.11
N ALA A 244 -4.44 -9.18 -22.40
CA ALA A 244 -5.24 -8.50 -23.42
C ALA A 244 -5.80 -9.50 -24.44
N PRO A 245 -7.12 -9.47 -24.72
CA PRO A 245 -7.69 -10.18 -25.87
C PRO A 245 -7.10 -9.70 -27.19
N VAL A 246 -6.65 -10.64 -28.01
CA VAL A 246 -6.18 -10.37 -29.37
C VAL A 246 -7.40 -10.17 -30.27
N PRO A 247 -7.50 -9.04 -31.00
CA PRO A 247 -8.69 -8.73 -31.79
C PRO A 247 -9.00 -9.80 -32.86
N GLY A 248 -10.25 -10.25 -32.89
CA GLY A 248 -10.74 -11.20 -33.90
C GLY A 248 -10.35 -12.66 -33.65
N THR A 249 -9.78 -12.98 -32.50
CA THR A 249 -9.41 -14.35 -32.11
C THR A 249 -9.92 -14.67 -30.71
N ASP A 250 -9.71 -15.91 -30.27
CA ASP A 250 -9.91 -16.36 -28.88
C ASP A 250 -8.59 -16.41 -28.10
N VAL A 251 -7.58 -15.66 -28.56
CA VAL A 251 -6.25 -15.62 -27.96
C VAL A 251 -6.15 -14.48 -26.95
N ILE A 252 -5.52 -14.75 -25.82
CA ILE A 252 -5.12 -13.79 -24.80
C ILE A 252 -3.60 -13.65 -24.85
N ALA A 253 -3.10 -12.42 -24.86
CA ALA A 253 -1.68 -12.13 -24.73
C ALA A 253 -1.40 -11.52 -23.35
N ALA A 254 -0.49 -12.13 -22.60
CA ALA A 254 0.09 -11.59 -21.38
C ALA A 254 1.58 -11.32 -21.61
N CYS A 255 2.15 -10.30 -20.98
CA CYS A 255 3.56 -9.99 -21.14
C CYS A 255 4.11 -9.39 -19.87
N ASP A 256 5.19 -9.99 -19.38
CA ASP A 256 5.75 -9.65 -18.09
C ASP A 256 7.28 -9.56 -18.13
N ALA A 257 7.83 -8.61 -17.39
CA ALA A 257 9.26 -8.37 -17.30
C ALA A 257 9.77 -8.70 -15.90
N ILE A 258 10.86 -9.46 -15.84
CA ILE A 258 11.50 -9.80 -14.57
C ILE A 258 12.47 -8.70 -14.19
N VAL A 259 12.39 -8.27 -12.92
CA VAL A 259 13.24 -7.22 -12.36
C VAL A 259 14.72 -7.53 -12.63
N PRO A 260 15.50 -6.63 -13.28
CA PRO A 260 16.87 -6.91 -13.71
C PRO A 260 17.78 -7.45 -12.61
N SER A 261 17.67 -6.91 -11.39
CA SER A 261 18.48 -7.35 -10.25
C SER A 261 18.24 -8.82 -9.85
N MET A 262 17.07 -9.38 -10.14
CA MET A 262 16.78 -10.79 -9.96
C MET A 262 17.40 -11.63 -11.07
N VAL A 263 17.33 -11.16 -12.33
CA VAL A 263 17.96 -11.81 -13.50
C VAL A 263 19.49 -11.91 -13.33
N GLU A 264 20.10 -10.90 -12.71
CA GLU A 264 21.53 -10.89 -12.39
C GLU A 264 21.89 -11.87 -11.25
N ARG A 265 21.16 -11.79 -10.13
CA ARG A 265 21.50 -12.53 -8.91
C ARG A 265 21.16 -14.01 -8.98
N ASP A 266 20.03 -14.35 -9.61
CA ASP A 266 19.53 -15.72 -9.71
C ASP A 266 18.88 -15.96 -11.08
N PRO A 267 19.69 -16.07 -12.16
CA PRO A 267 19.19 -16.16 -13.53
C PRO A 267 18.30 -17.38 -13.77
N GLY A 268 18.63 -18.52 -13.16
CA GLY A 268 17.83 -19.74 -13.31
C GLY A 268 16.45 -19.60 -12.67
N TRP A 269 16.38 -18.95 -11.50
CA TRP A 269 15.10 -18.63 -10.89
C TRP A 269 14.33 -17.55 -11.63
N ALA A 270 15.02 -16.53 -12.14
CA ALA A 270 14.40 -15.51 -13.00
C ALA A 270 13.76 -16.15 -14.25
N GLY A 271 14.46 -17.09 -14.89
CA GLY A 271 13.91 -17.90 -15.98
C GLY A 271 12.66 -18.66 -15.55
N TRP A 272 12.69 -19.36 -14.41
CA TRP A 272 11.52 -20.07 -13.90
C TRP A 272 10.34 -19.13 -13.63
N CYS A 273 10.58 -18.03 -12.91
CA CYS A 273 9.57 -17.04 -12.59
C CYS A 273 8.97 -16.39 -13.83
N SER A 274 9.74 -16.18 -14.90
CA SER A 274 9.23 -15.59 -16.14
C SER A 274 8.11 -16.40 -16.79
N VAL A 275 8.13 -17.73 -16.63
CA VAL A 275 7.03 -18.61 -17.04
C VAL A 275 5.89 -18.57 -16.02
N LEU A 276 6.21 -18.71 -14.72
CA LEU A 276 5.21 -18.76 -13.65
C LEU A 276 4.30 -17.52 -13.64
N VAL A 277 4.85 -16.31 -13.72
CA VAL A 277 4.05 -15.07 -13.67
C VAL A 277 3.12 -14.96 -14.88
N ASN A 278 3.63 -15.24 -16.07
CA ASN A 278 2.83 -15.21 -17.30
C ASN A 278 1.73 -16.29 -17.33
N VAL A 279 2.02 -17.49 -16.83
CA VAL A 279 1.00 -18.56 -16.73
C VAL A 279 -0.08 -18.17 -15.72
N ASN A 280 0.28 -17.54 -14.61
CA ASN A 280 -0.69 -17.01 -13.64
C ASN A 280 -1.57 -15.92 -14.26
N ASP A 281 -1.01 -15.02 -15.06
CA ASP A 281 -1.79 -13.99 -15.76
C ASP A 281 -2.80 -14.59 -16.72
N LEU A 282 -2.40 -15.60 -17.50
CA LEU A 282 -3.34 -16.33 -18.36
C LEU A 282 -4.43 -17.03 -17.55
N ALA A 283 -4.10 -17.68 -16.44
CA ALA A 283 -5.07 -18.31 -15.55
C ALA A 283 -6.05 -17.28 -14.94
N ALA A 284 -5.57 -16.10 -14.56
CA ALA A 284 -6.39 -14.99 -14.06
C ALA A 284 -7.40 -14.50 -15.12
N MET A 285 -6.98 -14.51 -16.39
CA MET A 285 -7.83 -14.21 -17.54
C MET A 285 -8.77 -15.38 -17.93
N GLY A 286 -8.68 -16.53 -17.26
CA GLY A 286 -9.45 -17.73 -17.60
C GLY A 286 -9.00 -18.39 -18.90
N ALA A 287 -7.72 -18.25 -19.26
CA ALA A 287 -7.14 -18.74 -20.50
C ALA A 287 -6.16 -19.90 -20.28
N SER A 288 -6.29 -20.94 -21.10
CA SER A 288 -5.35 -22.06 -21.11
C SER A 288 -4.10 -21.68 -21.89
N PRO A 289 -2.88 -21.83 -21.34
CA PRO A 289 -1.64 -21.50 -22.04
C PRO A 289 -1.45 -22.34 -23.31
N ILE A 290 -1.03 -21.70 -24.40
CA ILE A 290 -0.73 -22.36 -25.68
C ILE A 290 0.72 -22.15 -26.16
N GLY A 291 1.42 -21.14 -25.66
CA GLY A 291 2.84 -20.96 -25.96
C GLY A 291 3.47 -19.70 -25.37
N LEU A 292 4.79 -19.64 -25.40
CA LEU A 292 5.62 -18.57 -24.84
C LEU A 292 6.57 -18.00 -25.89
N LEU A 293 6.84 -16.69 -25.82
CA LEU A 293 7.92 -16.02 -26.51
C LEU A 293 8.83 -15.34 -25.49
N ASP A 294 10.15 -15.42 -25.64
CA ASP A 294 11.11 -14.79 -24.71
C ASP A 294 11.96 -13.69 -25.37
N ALA A 295 12.34 -12.70 -24.58
CA ALA A 295 13.34 -11.69 -24.93
C ALA A 295 14.38 -11.61 -23.81
N VAL A 296 15.61 -12.01 -24.12
CA VAL A 296 16.72 -12.17 -23.16
C VAL A 296 17.86 -11.24 -23.50
N GLY A 297 18.21 -10.37 -22.56
CA GLY A 297 19.47 -9.63 -22.54
C GLY A 297 20.40 -10.24 -21.48
N ALA A 298 21.63 -10.57 -21.87
CA ALA A 298 22.61 -11.13 -20.97
C ALA A 298 24.02 -10.61 -21.25
N LYS A 299 24.87 -10.60 -20.21
CA LYS A 299 26.26 -10.15 -20.35
C LYS A 299 27.13 -11.09 -21.19
N ASP A 300 26.83 -12.37 -21.16
CA ASP A 300 27.56 -13.43 -21.87
C ASP A 300 26.66 -14.66 -22.09
N ALA A 301 27.12 -15.61 -22.92
CA ALA A 301 26.38 -16.82 -23.24
C ALA A 301 26.14 -17.74 -22.03
N ALA A 302 27.06 -17.75 -21.04
CA ALA A 302 26.90 -18.56 -19.84
C ALA A 302 25.77 -18.04 -18.95
N HIS A 303 25.61 -16.72 -18.87
CA HIS A 303 24.51 -16.07 -18.16
C HIS A 303 23.18 -16.31 -18.88
N ALA A 304 23.12 -16.11 -20.19
CA ALA A 304 21.94 -16.43 -21.01
C ALA A 304 21.53 -17.91 -20.85
N GLY A 305 22.50 -18.82 -20.90
CA GLY A 305 22.27 -20.25 -20.71
C GLY A 305 21.62 -20.59 -19.37
N ARG A 306 22.00 -19.90 -18.27
CA ARG A 306 21.35 -20.10 -16.97
C ARG A 306 19.90 -19.61 -16.95
N ILE A 307 19.61 -18.48 -17.61
CA ILE A 307 18.25 -17.94 -17.73
C ILE A 307 17.37 -18.93 -18.52
N LEU A 308 17.81 -19.29 -19.72
CA LEU A 308 17.09 -20.17 -20.63
C LEU A 308 16.90 -21.58 -20.05
N ALA A 309 17.89 -22.10 -19.30
CA ALA A 309 17.72 -23.38 -18.60
C ALA A 309 16.63 -23.32 -17.53
N GLY A 310 16.50 -22.19 -16.82
CA GLY A 310 15.42 -21.97 -15.85
C GLY A 310 14.04 -21.89 -16.51
N LEU A 311 13.95 -21.10 -17.58
CA LEU A 311 12.75 -20.93 -18.39
C LEU A 311 12.31 -22.26 -18.99
N GLY A 312 13.24 -23.01 -19.61
CA GLY A 312 12.96 -24.31 -20.21
C GLY A 312 12.40 -25.33 -19.21
N ARG A 313 13.00 -25.42 -18.00
CA ARG A 313 12.48 -26.30 -16.94
C ARG A 313 11.07 -25.92 -16.50
N ALA A 314 10.78 -24.62 -16.38
CA ALA A 314 9.44 -24.16 -16.02
C ALA A 314 8.43 -24.42 -17.15
N ALA A 315 8.80 -24.13 -18.39
CA ALA A 315 7.99 -24.40 -19.58
C ALA A 315 7.61 -25.90 -19.66
N GLU A 316 8.57 -26.80 -19.41
CA GLU A 316 8.32 -28.24 -19.32
C GLU A 316 7.39 -28.59 -18.15
N ALA A 317 7.66 -28.03 -16.96
CA ALA A 317 6.87 -28.29 -15.74
C ALA A 317 5.41 -27.83 -15.87
N TYR A 318 5.14 -26.68 -16.49
CA TYR A 318 3.78 -26.21 -16.77
C TYR A 318 3.20 -26.80 -18.06
N GLY A 319 4.01 -27.47 -18.89
CA GLY A 319 3.56 -28.04 -20.16
C GLY A 319 3.25 -27.02 -21.24
N VAL A 320 3.94 -25.87 -21.23
CA VAL A 320 3.71 -24.78 -22.18
C VAL A 320 4.93 -24.67 -23.10
N PRO A 321 4.76 -24.80 -24.43
CA PRO A 321 5.90 -24.77 -25.35
C PRO A 321 6.49 -23.36 -25.47
N VAL A 322 7.81 -23.27 -25.56
CA VAL A 322 8.50 -22.04 -25.97
C VAL A 322 8.52 -22.00 -27.50
N LEU A 323 7.82 -21.03 -28.09
CA LEU A 323 7.62 -20.89 -29.52
C LEU A 323 8.80 -20.21 -30.23
N GLY A 324 9.59 -19.46 -29.48
CA GLY A 324 10.74 -18.72 -30.00
C GLY A 324 11.06 -17.50 -29.14
N GLY A 325 11.93 -16.63 -29.62
CA GLY A 325 12.34 -15.46 -28.86
C GLY A 325 13.48 -14.69 -29.50
N HIS A 326 14.07 -13.79 -28.72
CA HIS A 326 15.25 -13.01 -29.09
C HIS A 326 16.27 -13.02 -27.96
N THR A 327 17.54 -13.29 -28.27
CA THR A 327 18.63 -13.25 -27.29
C THR A 327 19.71 -12.28 -27.75
N GLN A 328 20.06 -11.34 -26.89
CA GLN A 328 21.16 -10.40 -27.08
C GLN A 328 22.23 -10.59 -26.01
N LEU A 329 23.49 -10.72 -26.45
CA LEU A 329 24.65 -10.89 -25.58
C LEU A 329 25.45 -9.58 -25.47
N GLY A 330 26.23 -9.43 -24.39
CA GLY A 330 27.06 -8.25 -24.14
C GLY A 330 26.26 -7.04 -23.64
N VAL A 331 25.06 -7.25 -23.10
CA VAL A 331 24.17 -6.20 -22.60
C VAL A 331 23.81 -6.42 -21.13
N PRO A 332 23.31 -5.38 -20.42
CA PRO A 332 22.75 -5.56 -19.08
C PRO A 332 21.66 -6.63 -19.05
N ALA A 333 21.47 -7.23 -17.87
CA ALA A 333 20.50 -8.31 -17.70
C ALA A 333 19.06 -7.80 -17.94
N ALA A 334 18.36 -8.46 -18.85
CA ALA A 334 16.96 -8.19 -19.14
C ALA A 334 16.26 -9.51 -19.46
N LEU A 335 15.04 -9.68 -18.97
CA LEU A 335 14.21 -10.84 -19.28
C LEU A 335 12.76 -10.40 -19.34
N SER A 336 12.14 -10.61 -20.48
CA SER A 336 10.69 -10.48 -20.67
C SER A 336 10.16 -11.71 -21.37
N VAL A 337 8.98 -12.16 -20.96
CA VAL A 337 8.28 -13.28 -21.60
C VAL A 337 6.88 -12.80 -21.95
N THR A 338 6.44 -13.15 -23.15
CA THR A 338 5.07 -13.00 -23.61
C THR A 338 4.43 -14.38 -23.66
N ALA A 339 3.31 -14.56 -22.98
CA ALA A 339 2.53 -15.78 -23.06
C ALA A 339 1.27 -15.56 -23.90
N LEU A 340 0.94 -16.60 -24.67
CA LEU A 340 -0.28 -16.72 -25.41
C LEU A 340 -1.14 -17.78 -24.74
N GLY A 341 -2.38 -17.44 -24.42
CA GLY A 341 -3.40 -18.35 -23.93
C GLY A 341 -4.63 -18.33 -24.82
N ARG A 342 -5.54 -19.28 -24.61
CA ARG A 342 -6.79 -19.38 -25.37
C ARG A 342 -8.00 -19.43 -24.43
N THR A 343 -9.02 -18.64 -24.71
CA THR A 343 -10.33 -18.68 -24.04
C THR A 343 -11.41 -18.01 -24.88
N ASP A 344 -12.62 -18.54 -24.84
CA ASP A 344 -13.81 -17.94 -25.43
C ASP A 344 -14.50 -16.95 -24.47
N ARG A 345 -14.14 -16.97 -23.19
CA ARG A 345 -14.77 -16.18 -22.11
C ARG A 345 -13.71 -15.57 -21.19
N PRO A 346 -12.95 -14.57 -21.67
CA PRO A 346 -11.95 -13.92 -20.84
C PRO A 346 -12.57 -13.27 -19.61
N VAL A 347 -11.88 -13.36 -18.48
CA VAL A 347 -12.33 -12.82 -17.19
C VAL A 347 -11.75 -11.42 -17.00
N PRO A 348 -12.57 -10.36 -16.96
CA PRO A 348 -12.07 -9.01 -16.71
C PRO A 348 -11.78 -8.80 -15.21
N GLY A 349 -10.64 -8.22 -14.87
CA GLY A 349 -10.29 -7.88 -13.49
C GLY A 349 -11.20 -6.81 -12.90
N GLY A 350 -11.81 -5.97 -13.74
CA GLY A 350 -12.80 -4.95 -13.37
C GLY A 350 -14.24 -5.45 -13.18
N GLY A 351 -14.51 -6.76 -13.24
CA GLY A 351 -15.88 -7.31 -13.24
C GLY A 351 -16.61 -7.38 -11.90
N GLY A 352 -15.96 -7.02 -10.78
CA GLY A 352 -16.51 -7.13 -9.42
C GLY A 352 -17.71 -6.20 -9.16
N ARG A 353 -18.73 -6.71 -8.45
CA ARG A 353 -19.94 -5.94 -8.07
C ARG A 353 -20.23 -6.08 -6.58
N THR A 354 -20.90 -5.10 -5.99
CA THR A 354 -21.41 -5.20 -4.61
C THR A 354 -22.29 -6.44 -4.47
N GLY A 355 -22.04 -7.24 -3.44
CA GLY A 355 -22.72 -8.51 -3.21
C GLY A 355 -21.99 -9.74 -3.74
N HIS A 356 -20.98 -9.58 -4.61
CA HIS A 356 -20.10 -10.69 -4.96
C HIS A 356 -19.26 -11.14 -3.76
N ALA A 357 -19.06 -12.46 -3.63
CA ALA A 357 -18.14 -13.01 -2.67
C ALA A 357 -16.69 -12.74 -3.11
N VAL A 358 -15.83 -12.37 -2.16
CA VAL A 358 -14.39 -12.23 -2.36
C VAL A 358 -13.71 -13.44 -1.74
N ARG A 359 -12.91 -14.16 -2.52
CA ARG A 359 -12.13 -15.31 -2.05
C ARG A 359 -10.64 -15.03 -2.28
N LEU A 360 -9.83 -15.37 -1.30
CA LEU A 360 -8.38 -15.43 -1.43
C LEU A 360 -7.97 -16.91 -1.49
N THR A 361 -7.21 -17.28 -2.51
CA THR A 361 -6.58 -18.60 -2.63
C THR A 361 -5.08 -18.39 -2.51
N ALA A 362 -4.43 -19.15 -1.64
CA ALA A 362 -3.00 -19.09 -1.44
C ALA A 362 -2.45 -20.52 -1.33
N ASP A 363 -1.35 -20.79 -2.04
CA ASP A 363 -0.64 -22.05 -1.94
C ASP A 363 0.41 -21.99 -0.81
N LEU A 364 0.11 -22.70 0.27
CA LEU A 364 0.96 -22.78 1.47
C LEU A 364 1.87 -24.01 1.48
N GLY A 365 1.88 -24.84 0.42
CA GLY A 365 2.69 -26.06 0.34
C GLY A 365 4.17 -25.84 0.02
N GLY A 366 4.65 -24.60 0.07
CA GLY A 366 6.00 -24.21 -0.33
C GLY A 366 6.94 -23.84 0.82
N GLY A 367 8.00 -23.13 0.46
CA GLY A 367 8.97 -22.59 1.41
C GLY A 367 9.58 -21.27 0.94
N TRP A 368 10.12 -20.51 1.88
CA TRP A 368 10.92 -19.34 1.54
C TRP A 368 12.24 -19.76 0.88
N ARG A 369 12.58 -19.17 -0.27
CA ARG A 369 13.88 -19.43 -0.89
C ARG A 369 15.03 -18.91 -0.02
N THR A 370 16.13 -19.65 0.02
CA THR A 370 17.34 -19.27 0.76
C THR A 370 17.83 -17.89 0.34
N GLY A 371 18.02 -16.98 1.30
CA GLY A 371 18.40 -15.59 1.03
C GLY A 371 17.25 -14.62 0.69
N TYR A 372 16.02 -15.12 0.54
CA TYR A 372 14.84 -14.34 0.12
C TYR A 372 13.63 -14.51 1.07
N ARG A 373 13.88 -14.86 2.34
CA ARG A 373 12.83 -15.00 3.36
C ARG A 373 11.96 -13.74 3.46
N GLY A 374 10.65 -13.93 3.43
CA GLY A 374 9.65 -12.86 3.43
C GLY A 374 9.41 -12.19 2.07
N ARG A 375 10.11 -12.61 1.00
CA ARG A 375 9.98 -12.00 -0.35
C ARG A 375 9.69 -13.00 -1.46
N GLN A 376 10.28 -14.19 -1.43
CA GLN A 376 10.10 -15.20 -2.48
C GLN A 376 9.69 -16.53 -1.86
N TRP A 377 8.38 -16.80 -1.90
CA TRP A 377 7.80 -18.08 -1.54
C TRP A 377 7.78 -18.97 -2.78
N ASP A 378 8.45 -20.10 -2.72
CA ASP A 378 8.46 -21.08 -3.79
C ASP A 378 7.56 -22.26 -3.42
N SER A 379 6.41 -22.32 -4.08
CA SER A 379 5.47 -23.43 -3.97
C SER A 379 5.40 -24.26 -5.25
N SER A 380 6.34 -24.07 -6.20
CA SER A 380 6.21 -24.58 -7.57
C SER A 380 7.34 -25.53 -7.99
N THR A 381 8.60 -25.26 -7.63
CA THR A 381 9.75 -25.99 -8.21
C THR A 381 9.86 -27.45 -7.79
N HIS A 382 9.19 -27.84 -6.70
CA HIS A 382 9.20 -29.19 -6.15
C HIS A 382 7.97 -30.01 -6.55
N ARG A 383 7.01 -29.40 -7.25
CA ARG A 383 5.77 -30.06 -7.68
C ARG A 383 5.96 -30.81 -8.99
N ARG A 384 5.12 -31.81 -9.19
CA ARG A 384 5.06 -32.55 -10.44
C ARG A 384 4.29 -31.75 -11.49
N THR A 385 4.55 -32.06 -12.77
CA THR A 385 3.88 -31.44 -13.92
C THR A 385 2.36 -31.54 -13.87
N ASP A 386 1.81 -32.69 -13.45
CA ASP A 386 0.36 -32.89 -13.34
C ASP A 386 -0.28 -32.00 -12.26
N GLU A 387 0.43 -31.79 -11.15
CA GLU A 387 -0.02 -30.91 -10.07
C GLU A 387 -0.01 -29.44 -10.52
N LEU A 388 1.07 -28.99 -11.15
CA LEU A 388 1.19 -27.61 -11.62
C LEU A 388 0.15 -27.27 -12.69
N ARG A 389 -0.12 -28.19 -13.62
CA ARG A 389 -1.16 -28.02 -14.65
C ARG A 389 -2.57 -27.99 -14.07
N ALA A 390 -2.81 -28.61 -12.92
CA ALA A 390 -4.13 -28.55 -12.26
C ALA A 390 -4.34 -27.23 -11.49
N MET A 391 -3.27 -26.46 -11.25
CA MET A 391 -3.31 -25.17 -10.56
C MET A 391 -3.54 -23.98 -11.52
N THR A 392 -3.42 -24.21 -12.82
CA THR A 392 -3.47 -23.21 -13.90
C THR A 392 -4.60 -23.55 -14.85
#